data_AF-A0A3D3A466-F1
#
_entry.id   AF-A0A3D3A466-F1
#
_cell.length_a   1.000
_cell.length_b   1.000
_cell.length_c   1.000
_cell.angle_alpha   90.00
_cell.angle_beta   90.00
_cell.angle_gamma   90.00
#
_symmetry.space_group_name_H-M   'P 1'
#
loop_
_entity.id
_entity.type
_entity.pdbx_description
1 polymer ?
#
loop_
_entity_poly.entity_id
_entity_poly.type
_entity_poly.pdbx_seq_one_letter_code
_entity_poly.pdbx_strand_id
1 'polypeptide(L)' 'MGWTEVILAIGLLGLAFAGIAIKILVKPGGEFSGTCASNNPMLRSEDGGCSVCGARPQDACQAEQT' A
#
# COMPACT_ATOMS: atom_id res chain seq x y z
N MET A 1 20.71 16.33 -21.79
CA MET A 1 19.97 16.16 -20.54
C MET A 1 19.84 17.56 -19.96
N GLY A 2 18.78 18.27 -20.34
CA GLY A 2 18.55 19.66 -19.94
C GLY A 2 17.96 19.78 -18.53
N TRP A 3 18.03 20.98 -17.98
CA TRP A 3 17.47 21.32 -16.67
C TRP A 3 15.96 21.18 -16.61
N THR A 4 15.28 21.39 -17.74
CA THR A 4 13.83 21.25 -17.88
C THR A 4 13.34 19.84 -17.57
N GLU A 5 14.05 18.83 -18.06
CA GLU A 5 13.73 17.42 -17.87
C GLU A 5 13.89 17.02 -16.40
N VAL A 6 14.93 17.54 -15.74
CA VAL A 6 15.19 17.29 -14.31
C VAL A 6 14.10 17.92 -13.45
N ILE A 7 13.70 19.16 -13.73
CA ILE A 7 12.62 19.85 -12.98
C ILE A 7 11.28 19.13 -13.17
N LEU A 8 10.97 18.69 -14.39
CA LEU A 8 9.76 17.91 -14.68
C LEU A 8 9.75 16.58 -13.93
N ALA A 9 10.86 15.86 -13.90
CA ALA A 9 10.99 14.60 -13.18
C ALA A 9 10.78 14.77 -11.68
N ILE A 10 11.42 15.79 -11.07
CA ILE A 10 11.27 16.10 -9.65
C ILE A 10 9.82 16.49 -9.33
N GLY A 11 9.18 17.30 -10.18
CA GLY A 11 7.78 17.69 -10.01
C GLY A 11 6.82 16.50 -10.04
N LEU A 12 6.97 15.59 -11.02
CA LEU A 12 6.15 14.38 -11.12
C LEU A 12 6.37 13.43 -9.94
N LEU A 13 7.63 13.27 -9.51
CA LEU A 13 7.96 12.45 -8.35
C LEU A 13 7.32 13.02 -7.07
N GLY A 14 7.43 14.33 -6.85
CA GLY A 14 6.81 15.02 -5.72
C GLY A 14 5.28 14.87 -5.71
N LEU A 15 4.64 14.95 -6.87
CA LEU A 15 3.18 14.76 -7.00
C LEU A 15 2.75 13.33 -6.66
N ALA A 16 3.55 12.31 -7.01
CA ALA A 16 3.28 10.93 -6.63
C ALA A 16 3.32 10.73 -5.11
N PHE A 17 4.35 11.27 -4.43
CA PHE A 17 4.45 11.22 -2.97
C PHE A 17 3.33 12.00 -2.29
N ALA A 18 2.97 13.18 -2.81
CA ALA A 18 1.84 13.95 -2.30
C ALA A 18 0.52 13.17 -2.40
N GLY A 19 0.28 12.46 -3.51
CA GLY A 19 -0.90 11.61 -3.68
C GLY A 19 -0.98 10.47 -2.66
N ILE A 20 0.15 9.82 -2.36
CA ILE A 20 0.23 8.77 -1.33
C ILE A 20 -0.04 9.36 0.06
N ALA A 21 0.55 10.53 0.39
CA ALA A 21 0.35 11.19 1.67
C ALA A 21 -1.12 11.60 1.90
N ILE A 22 -1.76 12.18 0.88
CA ILE A 22 -3.19 12.55 0.95
C ILE A 22 -4.05 11.32 1.22
N LYS A 23 -3.75 10.17 0.61
CA LYS A 23 -4.50 8.92 0.82
C LYS A 23 -4.47 8.44 2.27
N ILE A 24 -3.38 8.66 3.00
CA ILE A 24 -3.26 8.33 4.43
C ILE A 24 -4.14 9.27 5.27
N LEU A 25 -4.11 10.58 4.97
CA LEU A 25 -4.86 11.59 5.71
C LEU A 25 -6.38 11.48 5.51
N VAL A 26 -6.82 11.11 4.30
CA VAL A 26 -8.25 10.95 3.96
C VAL A 26 -8.82 9.65 4.53
N LYS A 27 -7.98 8.66 4.87
CA LYS A 27 -8.45 7.38 5.40
C LYS A 27 -8.54 7.41 6.94
N PRO A 28 -9.73 7.25 7.53
CA PRO A 28 -9.89 7.26 8.98
C PRO A 28 -9.07 6.10 9.59
N GLY A 29 -8.14 6.42 10.48
CA GLY A 29 -7.20 5.46 11.09
C GLY A 29 -5.81 5.40 10.45
N GLY A 30 -5.54 6.15 9.36
CA GLY A 30 -4.19 6.28 8.78
C GLY A 30 -3.59 4.98 8.22
N GLU A 31 -4.40 3.94 8.05
CA GLU A 31 -3.91 2.59 7.78
C GLU A 31 -3.74 2.34 6.27
N PHE A 32 -2.55 1.92 5.86
CA PHE A 32 -2.32 1.48 4.49
C PHE A 32 -3.14 0.20 4.21
N SER A 33 -4.06 0.27 3.25
CA SER A 33 -4.95 -0.84 2.84
C SER A 33 -4.24 -2.10 2.29
N GLY A 34 -2.91 -2.18 2.36
CA GLY A 34 -2.13 -3.28 1.81
C GLY A 34 -1.85 -4.34 2.87
N THR A 35 -2.68 -5.38 2.94
CA THR A 35 -2.32 -6.61 3.65
C THR A 35 -1.49 -7.53 2.76
N CYS A 36 -0.88 -8.57 3.34
CA CYS A 36 -0.08 -9.58 2.62
C CYS A 36 -0.82 -10.16 1.39
N ALA A 37 -2.14 -10.35 1.47
CA ALA A 37 -3.00 -10.80 0.36
C ALA A 37 -3.25 -9.76 -0.74
N SER A 38 -3.19 -8.46 -0.40
CA SER A 38 -3.30 -7.35 -1.37
C SER A 38 -2.06 -7.23 -2.25
N ASN A 39 -0.89 -7.67 -1.75
CA ASN A 39 0.38 -7.55 -2.46
C ASN A 39 0.74 -8.80 -3.28
N ASN A 40 0.13 -9.95 -3.00
CA ASN A 40 0.37 -11.18 -3.74
C ASN A 40 -0.93 -11.97 -4.00
N PRO A 41 -1.40 -12.06 -5.26
CA PRO A 41 -2.65 -12.76 -5.60
C PRO A 41 -2.62 -14.27 -5.32
N MET A 42 -1.45 -14.90 -5.24
CA MET A 42 -1.33 -16.31 -4.81
C MET A 42 -1.66 -16.52 -3.33
N LEU A 43 -1.55 -15.45 -2.52
CA LEU A 43 -1.84 -15.49 -1.09
C LEU A 43 -3.27 -15.03 -0.77
N ARG A 44 -4.09 -14.77 -1.79
CA ARG A 44 -5.47 -14.31 -1.61
C ARG A 44 -6.41 -15.52 -1.59
N SER A 45 -7.07 -15.73 -0.47
CA SER A 45 -8.11 -16.74 -0.32
C SER A 45 -9.38 -16.36 -1.10
N GLU A 46 -10.24 -17.34 -1.39
CA GLU A 46 -11.50 -17.15 -2.13
C GLU A 46 -12.47 -16.16 -1.43
N ASP A 47 -12.37 -16.07 -0.09
CA ASP A 47 -13.11 -15.16 0.78
C ASP A 47 -12.46 -13.77 0.94
N GLY A 48 -11.32 -13.52 0.28
CA GLY A 48 -10.62 -12.24 0.30
C GLY A 48 -9.63 -12.04 1.45
N GLY A 49 -9.42 -13.04 2.30
CA GLY A 49 -8.38 -13.07 3.34
C GLY A 49 -7.00 -13.49 2.83
N CYS A 50 -6.01 -13.48 3.72
CA CYS A 50 -4.68 -14.04 3.46
C CYS A 50 -4.66 -15.55 3.69
N SER A 51 -4.25 -16.35 2.71
CA SER A 51 -4.19 -17.81 2.81
C SER A 51 -3.11 -18.34 3.78
N VAL A 52 -2.17 -17.48 4.18
CA VAL A 52 -1.07 -17.83 5.09
C VAL A 52 -1.40 -17.57 6.56
N CYS A 53 -2.07 -16.45 6.86
CA CYS A 53 -2.34 -16.04 8.24
C CYS A 53 -3.81 -15.79 8.56
N GLY A 54 -4.72 -16.00 7.60
CA GLY A 54 -6.17 -15.79 7.78
C GLY A 54 -6.60 -14.34 7.99
N ALA A 55 -5.67 -13.38 8.04
CA ALA A 55 -5.96 -11.98 8.26
C ALA A 55 -6.82 -11.42 7.13
N ARG A 56 -7.89 -10.71 7.50
CA ARG A 56 -8.72 -9.96 6.56
C ARG A 56 -8.00 -8.67 6.14
N PRO A 57 -8.45 -7.96 5.09
CA PRO A 57 -7.80 -6.75 4.58
C PRO A 57 -7.61 -5.60 5.59
N GLN A 58 -8.29 -5.63 6.73
CA GLN A 58 -8.21 -4.65 7.81
C GLN A 58 -7.50 -5.20 9.07
N ASP A 59 -7.09 -6.46 9.07
CA ASP A 59 -6.46 -7.11 10.21
C ASP A 59 -4.95 -7.20 9.97
N ALA A 60 -4.15 -6.96 11.02
CA ALA A 60 -2.71 -7.21 10.97
C ALA A 60 -2.43 -8.72 10.89
N CYS A 61 -1.46 -9.13 10.07
CA CYS A 61 -1.06 -10.53 9.96
C CYS A 61 -0.30 -10.94 11.23
N GLN A 62 -0.84 -11.90 11.99
CA GLN A 62 -0.30 -12.34 13.29
C GLN A 62 0.56 -13.62 13.18
N ALA A 63 1.13 -13.90 11.99
CA ALA A 63 1.82 -15.17 11.71
C ALA A 63 3.05 -15.44 12.60
N GLU A 64 3.55 -14.45 13.33
CA GLU A 64 4.76 -14.56 14.17
C GLU A 64 4.46 -14.69 15.68
N GLN A 65 3.21 -14.98 16.09
CA GLN A 65 2.88 -15.16 17.52
C GLN A 65 2.89 -16.62 18.01
N THR A 66 3.55 -17.56 17.30
CA THR A 66 3.75 -18.94 17.78
C THR A 66 5.07 -19.51 17.31
#